data_AF-A0A9D0ZV04-F1
#
_entry.id   AF-A0A9D0ZV04-F1
#
_cell.length_a   1.000
_cell.length_b   1.000
_cell.length_c   1.000
_cell.angle_alpha   90.00
_cell.angle_beta   90.00
_cell.angle_gamma   90.00
#
_symmetry.space_group_name_H-M   'P 1'
#
loop_
_entity.id
_entity.type
_entity.pdbx_description
1 polymer ?
#
loop_
_entity_poly.entity_id
_entity_poly.type
_entity_poly.pdbx_seq_one_letter_code
_entity_poly.pdbx_strand_id
1 'polypeptide(L)'
;MEIYERDYGCEEREDDQKDIVLVRLRSENGQEHVVEAEDAALYRQEIMEGTEVFLVDGKLRRALGNDWVEQCNRGMDVPGFIKLMDRLRNGETAVCPFCGGVVSMTASEDGKDIFSCHSCDMYFMTDCRS
;
A
#
# COMPACT_ATOMS: atom_id res chain seq x y z
N MET A 1 9.39 -13.84 -4.36
CA MET A 1 8.20 -14.25 -3.62
C MET A 1 7.63 -15.50 -4.29
N GLU A 2 7.24 -16.48 -3.48
CA GLU A 2 6.63 -17.75 -3.89
C GLU A 2 5.27 -17.88 -3.17
N ILE A 3 4.24 -18.41 -3.85
CA ILE A 3 2.90 -18.58 -3.30
C ILE A 3 2.57 -20.08 -3.26
N TYR A 4 2.11 -20.55 -2.11
CA TYR A 4 1.74 -21.95 -1.90
C TYR A 4 0.28 -22.05 -1.48
N GLU A 5 -0.43 -23.01 -2.04
CA GLU A 5 -1.74 -23.40 -1.50
C GLU A 5 -1.55 -23.96 -0.10
N ARG A 6 -2.43 -23.53 0.81
CA ARG A 6 -2.49 -24.14 2.14
C ARG A 6 -3.05 -25.55 1.98
N ASP A 7 -2.37 -26.53 2.54
CA ASP A 7 -2.84 -27.91 2.52
C ASP A 7 -4.01 -28.04 3.51
N TYR A 8 -5.24 -28.13 2.98
CA TYR A 8 -6.46 -28.23 3.78
C TYR A 8 -6.82 -29.68 4.14
N GLY A 9 -6.00 -30.67 3.79
CA GLY A 9 -6.37 -32.08 3.95
C GLY A 9 -7.62 -32.44 3.14
N CYS A 10 -8.22 -33.60 3.46
CA CYS A 10 -9.37 -34.13 2.72
C CYS A 10 -10.74 -33.62 3.23
N GLU A 11 -10.77 -32.57 4.06
CA GLU A 11 -12.02 -32.07 4.65
C GLU A 11 -12.76 -31.16 3.66
N GLU A 12 -14.08 -31.34 3.56
CA GLU A 12 -14.94 -30.47 2.76
C GLU A 12 -14.89 -29.05 3.32
N ARG A 13 -14.61 -28.07 2.46
CA ARG A 13 -14.60 -26.65 2.85
C ARG A 13 -16.04 -26.17 3.03
N GLU A 14 -16.29 -25.38 4.07
CA GLU A 14 -17.58 -24.67 4.19
C GLU A 14 -17.73 -23.65 3.05
N ASP A 15 -18.96 -23.46 2.55
CA ASP A 15 -19.26 -22.61 1.37
C ASP A 15 -18.78 -21.14 1.51
N ASP A 16 -18.54 -20.66 2.73
CA ASP A 16 -18.09 -19.31 3.05
C ASP A 16 -16.62 -19.22 3.52
N GLN A 17 -15.89 -20.34 3.50
CA GLN A 17 -14.48 -20.35 3.86
C GLN A 17 -13.64 -19.64 2.79
N LYS A 18 -12.92 -18.59 3.20
CA LYS A 18 -12.00 -17.87 2.32
C LYS A 18 -10.80 -18.74 1.98
N ASP A 19 -10.40 -18.73 0.71
CA ASP A 19 -9.19 -19.43 0.28
C ASP A 19 -7.94 -18.66 0.76
N ILE A 20 -7.20 -19.27 1.68
CA ILE A 20 -5.95 -18.73 2.23
C ILE A 20 -4.78 -19.47 1.60
N VAL A 21 -3.80 -18.69 1.14
CA VAL A 21 -2.50 -19.15 0.61
C VAL A 21 -1.38 -18.73 1.55
N LEU A 22 -0.28 -19.47 1.51
CA LEU A 22 0.96 -19.14 2.20
C LEU A 22 1.90 -18.43 1.23
N VAL A 23 2.31 -17.22 1.59
CA VAL A 23 3.24 -16.42 0.80
C VAL A 23 4.60 -16.41 1.46
N ARG A 24 5.60 -16.94 0.76
CA ARG A 24 7.00 -16.88 1.17
C ARG A 24 7.68 -15.67 0.54
N LEU A 25 8.10 -14.77 1.40
CA LEU A 25 8.89 -13.60 1.08
C LEU A 25 10.36 -13.89 1.36
N ARG A 26 11.23 -13.40 0.48
CA ARG A 26 12.68 -13.39 0.67
C ARG A 26 13.18 -11.99 0.39
N SER A 27 13.81 -11.37 1.38
CA SER A 27 14.44 -10.06 1.22
C SER A 27 15.80 -10.18 0.52
N GLU A 28 16.33 -9.06 0.04
CA GLU A 28 17.66 -9.00 -0.58
C GLU A 28 18.78 -9.44 0.36
N ASN A 29 18.61 -9.21 1.67
CA ASN A 29 19.54 -9.64 2.71
C ASN A 29 19.44 -11.15 3.02
N GLY A 30 18.58 -11.88 2.30
CA GLY A 30 18.37 -13.32 2.46
C GLY A 30 17.46 -13.69 3.63
N GLN A 31 16.80 -12.73 4.28
CA GLN A 31 15.83 -13.04 5.34
C GLN A 31 14.54 -13.54 4.71
N GLU A 32 14.01 -14.64 5.24
CA GLU A 32 12.77 -15.24 4.77
C GLU A 32 11.65 -15.02 5.78
N HIS A 33 10.44 -14.75 5.26
CA HIS A 33 9.21 -14.61 6.03
C HIS A 33 8.09 -15.37 5.33
N VAL A 34 7.22 -15.99 6.10
CA VAL A 34 6.01 -16.64 5.57
C VAL A 34 4.80 -15.95 6.16
N VAL A 35 3.86 -15.55 5.31
CA VAL A 35 2.62 -14.89 5.73
C VAL A 35 1.41 -15.59 5.11
N GLU A 36 0.33 -15.69 5.88
CA GLU A 36 -0.96 -16.14 5.35
C GLU A 36 -1.67 -14.94 4.68
N ALA A 37 -2.22 -15.17 3.48
CA ALA A 37 -2.97 -14.15 2.74
C ALA A 37 -4.20 -14.76 2.08
N GLU A 38 -5.28 -14.00 1.98
CA GLU A 38 -6.44 -14.39 1.16
C GLU A 38 -6.05 -14.37 -0.32
N ASP A 39 -6.26 -15.47 -1.04
CA ASP A 39 -5.93 -15.59 -2.46
C ASP A 39 -6.62 -14.49 -3.29
N ALA A 40 -7.92 -14.31 -3.06
CA ALA A 40 -8.71 -13.25 -3.69
C ALA A 40 -8.17 -11.83 -3.40
N ALA A 41 -7.50 -11.60 -2.26
CA ALA A 41 -6.89 -10.30 -1.96
C ALA A 41 -5.61 -10.07 -2.77
N LEU A 42 -4.80 -11.12 -3.00
CA LEU A 42 -3.63 -11.05 -3.87
C LEU A 42 -4.04 -10.72 -5.30
N TYR A 43 -5.07 -11.39 -5.83
CA TYR A 43 -5.63 -11.09 -7.15
C TYR A 43 -6.13 -9.64 -7.28
N ARG A 44 -6.86 -9.12 -6.28
CA ARG A 44 -7.35 -7.72 -6.30
C ARG A 44 -6.21 -6.68 -6.33
N GLN A 45 -5.04 -7.03 -5.79
CA GLN A 45 -3.86 -6.16 -5.78
C GLN A 45 -2.87 -6.48 -6.90
N GLU A 46 -3.25 -7.38 -7.82
CA GLU A 46 -2.39 -7.85 -8.91
C GLU A 46 -1.04 -8.40 -8.41
N ILE A 47 -1.03 -9.03 -7.24
CA ILE A 47 0.15 -9.66 -6.65
C ILE A 47 0.22 -11.11 -7.16
N MET A 48 1.23 -11.40 -7.96
CA MET A 48 1.54 -12.73 -8.48
C MET A 48 2.92 -13.19 -8.02
N GLU A 49 3.27 -14.46 -8.24
CA GLU A 49 4.64 -14.93 -8.03
C GLU A 49 5.67 -14.07 -8.77
N GLY A 50 6.80 -13.81 -8.12
CA GLY A 50 7.82 -12.90 -8.64
C GLY A 50 7.49 -11.41 -8.52
N THR A 51 6.29 -11.03 -8.09
CA THR A 51 5.96 -9.62 -7.79
C THR A 51 6.77 -9.14 -6.59
N GLU A 52 7.38 -7.97 -6.71
CA GLU A 52 8.01 -7.30 -5.57
C GLU A 52 6.90 -6.72 -4.67
N VAL A 53 7.03 -6.94 -3.36
CA VAL A 53 5.99 -6.62 -2.39
C VAL A 53 6.60 -6.10 -1.10
N PHE A 54 5.83 -5.28 -0.39
CA PHE A 54 6.10 -4.84 0.97
C PHE A 54 5.13 -5.50 1.95
N LEU A 55 5.64 -5.90 3.11
CA LEU A 55 4.81 -6.36 4.23
C LEU A 55 4.58 -5.18 5.18
N VAL A 56 3.35 -4.68 5.25
CA VAL A 56 2.97 -3.54 6.10
C VAL A 56 1.79 -3.95 6.97
N ASP A 57 1.95 -3.88 8.30
CA ASP A 57 0.94 -4.30 9.28
C ASP A 57 0.36 -5.69 9.03
N GLY A 58 1.21 -6.64 8.66
CA GLY A 58 0.83 -8.02 8.35
C GLY A 58 0.09 -8.20 7.02
N LYS A 59 -0.05 -7.15 6.20
CA LYS A 59 -0.67 -7.21 4.88
C LYS A 59 0.38 -7.02 3.78
N LEU A 60 0.28 -7.86 2.75
CA LEU A 60 1.07 -7.73 1.54
C LEU A 60 0.57 -6.55 0.71
N ARG A 61 1.51 -5.75 0.21
CA ARG A 61 1.27 -4.61 -0.67
C ARG A 61 2.17 -4.73 -1.88
N ARG A 62 1.62 -4.61 -3.09
CA ARG A 62 2.39 -4.61 -4.33
C ARG A 62 3.34 -3.42 -4.37
N ALA A 63 4.60 -3.66 -4.72
CA ALA A 63 5.52 -2.58 -5.06
C ALA A 63 5.09 -1.98 -6.40
N LEU A 64 4.84 -0.67 -6.44
CA LEU A 64 4.41 0.04 -7.64
C LEU A 64 5.53 0.20 -8.69
N GLY A 65 6.74 -0.29 -8.43
CA GLY A 65 7.86 -0.32 -9.38
C GLY A 65 8.13 1.02 -10.10
N ASN A 66 8.75 0.93 -11.28
CA ASN A 66 9.00 2.07 -12.18
C ASN A 66 7.70 2.66 -12.79
N ASP A 67 6.57 1.97 -12.59
CA ASP A 67 5.23 2.36 -13.03
C ASP A 67 4.76 3.67 -12.38
N TRP A 68 5.28 4.01 -11.19
CA TRP A 68 4.97 5.30 -10.55
C TRP A 68 5.43 6.50 -11.39
N VAL A 69 6.61 6.43 -12.02
CA VAL A 69 7.13 7.52 -12.87
C VAL A 69 6.26 7.70 -14.12
N GLU A 70 5.80 6.59 -14.72
CA GLU A 70 4.91 6.63 -15.89
C GLU A 70 3.48 7.06 -15.55
N GLN A 71 2.96 6.67 -14.38
CA GLN A 71 1.65 7.11 -13.88
C GLN A 71 1.67 8.60 -13.48
N CYS A 72 2.75 9.10 -12.90
CA CYS A 72 2.92 10.53 -12.61
C CYS A 72 3.18 11.39 -13.86
N ASN A 73 3.79 10.82 -14.91
CA ASN A 73 4.03 11.55 -16.18
C ASN A 73 2.74 11.82 -16.98
N ARG A 74 1.59 11.25 -16.61
CA ARG A 74 0.28 11.52 -17.23
C ARG A 74 -0.37 12.80 -16.70
N GLY A 75 0.35 13.92 -16.76
CA GLY A 75 -0.23 15.24 -16.50
C GLY A 75 -0.43 15.57 -15.02
N MET A 76 0.57 15.28 -14.18
CA MET A 76 0.60 15.78 -12.81
C MET A 76 0.50 17.32 -12.82
N ASP A 77 -0.59 17.85 -12.28
CA ASP A 77 -0.78 19.28 -12.06
C ASP A 77 0.13 19.73 -10.91
N VAL A 78 1.39 20.03 -11.23
CA VAL A 78 2.39 20.49 -10.26
C VAL A 78 1.89 21.70 -9.45
N PRO A 79 1.28 22.74 -10.06
CA PRO A 79 0.62 23.82 -9.30
C PRO A 79 -0.47 23.32 -8.35
N GLY A 80 -1.32 22.39 -8.79
CA GLY A 80 -2.35 21.76 -7.96
C GLY A 80 -1.75 20.98 -6.79
N PHE A 81 -0.66 20.26 -7.01
CA PHE A 81 0.08 19.55 -5.97
C PHE A 81 0.69 20.51 -4.95
N ILE A 82 1.32 21.61 -5.38
CA ILE A 82 1.87 22.63 -4.47
C ILE A 82 0.75 23.22 -3.60
N LYS A 83 -0.41 23.55 -4.19
CA LYS A 83 -1.58 24.04 -3.42
C LYS A 83 -2.09 23.01 -2.43
N LEU A 84 -2.11 21.73 -2.79
CA LEU A 84 -2.47 20.64 -1.89
C LEU A 84 -1.51 20.60 -0.69
N MET A 85 -0.19 20.68 -0.94
CA MET A 85 0.83 20.69 0.11
C MET A 85 0.69 21.90 1.05
N ASP A 86 0.44 23.09 0.51
CA ASP A 86 0.24 24.30 1.32
C ASP A 86 -0.98 24.20 2.23
N ARG A 87 -2.10 23.67 1.72
CA ARG A 87 -3.32 23.47 2.49
C ARG A 87 -3.08 22.49 3.64
N LEU A 88 -2.48 21.35 3.33
CA LEU A 88 -2.16 20.32 4.32
C LEU A 88 -1.20 20.85 5.40
N ARG A 89 -0.18 21.63 5.00
CA ARG A 89 0.73 22.32 5.94
C ARG A 89 0.09 23.40 6.79
N ASN A 90 -1.04 23.95 6.37
CA ASN A 90 -1.84 24.88 7.17
C ASN A 90 -2.88 24.17 8.06
N GLY A 91 -2.84 22.83 8.11
CA GLY A 91 -3.78 22.01 8.89
C GLY A 91 -5.14 21.83 8.23
N GLU A 92 -5.29 22.19 6.95
CA GLU A 92 -6.51 21.93 6.20
C GLU A 92 -6.52 20.51 5.62
N THR A 93 -7.69 20.04 5.20
CA THR A 93 -7.85 18.82 4.42
C THR A 93 -7.84 19.11 2.91
N ALA A 94 -7.34 18.19 2.10
CA ALA A 94 -7.32 18.31 0.64
C ALA A 94 -7.99 17.10 -0.04
N VAL A 95 -8.32 17.24 -1.33
CA VAL A 95 -8.85 16.13 -2.14
C VAL A 95 -7.68 15.30 -2.67
N CYS A 96 -7.76 13.99 -2.52
CA CYS A 96 -6.74 13.05 -2.98
C CYS A 96 -6.69 13.03 -4.51
N PRO A 97 -5.52 13.29 -5.13
CA PRO A 97 -5.41 13.32 -6.58
C PRO A 97 -5.52 11.93 -7.23
N PHE A 98 -5.45 10.85 -6.44
CA PHE A 98 -5.50 9.48 -6.95
C PHE A 98 -6.91 8.89 -6.95
N CYS A 99 -7.69 9.11 -5.89
CA CYS A 99 -9.01 8.48 -5.71
C CYS A 99 -10.15 9.48 -5.48
N GLY A 100 -9.86 10.79 -5.38
CA GLY A 100 -10.86 11.80 -5.03
C GLY A 100 -11.30 11.81 -3.57
N GLY A 101 -10.72 10.95 -2.72
CA GLY A 101 -10.96 10.89 -1.28
C GLY A 101 -10.39 12.09 -0.51
N VAL A 102 -10.39 12.04 0.81
CA VAL A 102 -9.86 13.12 1.66
C VAL A 102 -8.45 12.79 2.13
N VAL A 103 -7.53 13.75 1.98
CA VAL A 103 -6.18 13.74 2.54
C VAL A 103 -6.14 14.71 3.73
N SER A 104 -5.56 14.26 4.84
CA SER A 104 -5.32 15.08 6.02
C SER A 104 -3.99 14.70 6.67
N MET A 105 -3.52 15.51 7.61
CA MET A 105 -2.46 15.11 8.52
C MET A 105 -3.00 13.99 9.42
N THR A 106 -2.27 12.88 9.52
CA THR A 106 -2.68 11.71 10.30
C THR A 106 -1.76 11.43 11.46
N ALA A 107 -0.50 11.88 11.41
CA ALA A 107 0.42 11.82 12.53
C ALA A 107 1.50 12.92 12.41
N SER A 108 2.16 13.20 13.52
CA SER A 108 3.36 14.04 13.60
C SER A 108 4.35 13.33 14.51
N GLU A 109 5.39 12.75 13.94
CA GLU A 109 6.35 11.88 14.64
C GLU A 109 7.79 12.31 14.30
N ASP A 110 8.66 12.39 15.31
CA ASP A 110 10.09 12.75 15.15
C ASP A 110 10.36 14.03 14.32
N GLY A 111 9.49 15.03 14.47
CA GLY A 111 9.62 16.27 13.71
C GLY A 111 9.27 16.11 12.22
N LYS A 112 8.45 15.12 11.87
CA LYS A 112 7.87 14.94 10.54
C LYS A 112 6.35 14.87 10.62
N ASP A 113 5.70 15.65 9.78
CA ASP A 113 4.26 15.59 9.54
C ASP A 113 3.96 14.49 8.52
N ILE A 114 3.06 13.59 8.89
CA ILE A 114 2.58 12.48 8.05
C ILE A 114 1.20 12.84 7.53
N PHE A 115 1.04 12.82 6.21
CA PHE A 115 -0.22 13.06 5.54
C PHE A 115 -0.66 11.80 4.79
N SER A 116 -1.94 11.44 4.90
CA SER A 116 -2.47 10.28 4.18
C SER A 116 -3.92 10.47 3.75
N CYS A 117 -4.30 9.72 2.71
CA CYS A 117 -5.68 9.60 2.29
C CYS A 117 -6.42 8.54 3.12
N HIS A 118 -7.63 8.85 3.59
CA HIS A 118 -8.46 7.88 4.33
C HIS A 118 -9.09 6.81 3.42
N SER A 119 -9.03 7.00 2.10
CA SER A 119 -9.75 6.18 1.12
C SER A 119 -8.85 5.40 0.16
N CYS A 120 -7.55 5.67 0.14
CA CYS A 120 -6.58 4.90 -0.64
C CYS A 120 -5.19 4.91 0.03
N ASP A 121 -4.27 4.13 -0.49
CA ASP A 121 -2.92 3.95 0.07
C ASP A 121 -1.94 5.12 -0.21
N MET A 122 -2.45 6.33 -0.45
CA MET A 122 -1.60 7.51 -0.62
C MET A 122 -1.16 8.02 0.75
N TYR A 123 0.15 8.13 0.95
CA TYR A 123 0.75 8.81 2.09
C TYR A 123 2.06 9.49 1.70
N PHE A 124 2.46 10.52 2.43
CA PHE A 124 3.77 11.15 2.32
C PHE A 124 4.15 11.85 3.63
N MET A 125 5.45 12.11 3.80
CA MET A 125 6.01 12.74 4.99
C MET A 125 6.74 14.02 4.64
N THR A 126 6.65 15.04 5.50
CA THR A 126 7.43 16.28 5.36
C THR A 126 8.02 16.68 6.70
N ASP A 127 9.19 17.32 6.72
CA ASP A 127 9.73 17.86 7.97
C ASP A 127 8.76 18.92 8.56
N CYS A 128 8.53 18.84 9.88
CA CYS A 128 7.72 19.79 10.63
C CYS A 128 8.34 21.18 10.54
N ARG A 129 7.49 22.23 10.55
CA ARG A 129 7.97 23.61 10.68
C ARG A 129 8.73 23.80 12.00
N SER A 130 9.95 24.32 11.91
CA SER A 130 10.62 24.98 13.04
C SER A 130 10.04 26.37 13.28
#